data_AF-A0A9K2KNW4-F1
#
_entry.id   AF-A0A9K2KNW4-F1
#
_cell.length_a   1.000
_cell.length_b   1.000
_cell.length_c   1.000
_cell.angle_alpha   90.00
_cell.angle_beta   90.00
_cell.angle_gamma   90.00
#
_symmetry.space_group_name_H-M   'P 1'
#
loop_
_entity.id
_entity.type
_entity.pdbx_description
1 polymer ?
#
loop_
_entity_poly.entity_id
_entity_poly.type
_entity_poly.pdbx_seq_one_letter_code
_entity_poly.pdbx_strand_id
1 'polypeptide(L)'
;MAHPQEIREKLRRLYVSGEQTLETAALMCEIPQATARAWKRADKEKGDDWDKMRAAYTLAGGGIEDLSRAMLAGFMVQYNSTMTMLQDSSTEDLPPSDRAKLLASLTDAFTKTVSANARVMPETSKLATALELIEFLMAFVQEKHPKHLPAFVEVLEPFGAEVEKKFG
;
A
#
# COMPACT_ATOMS: atom_id res chain seq x y z
N MET A 1 38.32 -2.33 4.38
CA MET A 1 37.57 -1.06 4.43
C MET A 1 36.55 -1.11 3.31
N ALA A 2 35.26 -0.94 3.61
CA ALA A 2 34.20 -0.97 2.58
C ALA A 2 34.40 0.17 1.59
N HIS A 3 34.19 -0.09 0.30
CA HIS A 3 34.38 0.91 -0.74
C HIS A 3 33.27 1.98 -0.68
N PRO A 4 33.54 3.24 -1.05
CA PRO A 4 32.55 4.33 -0.97
C PRO A 4 31.22 4.05 -1.69
N GLN A 5 31.26 3.23 -2.74
CA GLN A 5 30.08 2.81 -3.49
C GLN A 5 29.20 1.80 -2.70
N GLU A 6 29.82 0.84 -2.01
CA GLU A 6 29.08 -0.15 -1.20
C GLU A 6 28.35 0.54 -0.03
N ILE A 7 28.98 1.54 0.58
CA ILE A 7 28.37 2.34 1.67
C ILE A 7 27.18 3.14 1.13
N ARG A 8 27.29 3.71 -0.08
CA ARG A 8 26.20 4.43 -0.75
C ARG A 8 25.03 3.52 -1.09
N GLU A 9 25.29 2.32 -1.61
CA GLU A 9 24.26 1.33 -1.91
C GLU A 9 23.56 0.82 -0.63
N LYS A 10 24.32 0.59 0.44
CA LYS A 10 23.78 0.25 1.77
C LYS A 10 22.89 1.36 2.31
N LEU A 11 23.35 2.63 2.25
CA LEU A 11 22.58 3.80 2.67
C LEU A 11 21.26 3.89 1.89
N ARG A 12 21.33 3.78 0.55
CA ARG A 12 20.16 3.83 -0.33
C ARG A 12 19.15 2.75 0.05
N ARG A 13 19.61 1.52 0.27
CA ARG A 13 18.74 0.40 0.68
C ARG A 13 18.05 0.68 2.02
N LEU A 14 18.82 1.07 3.04
CA LEU A 14 18.27 1.39 4.36
C LEU A 14 17.22 2.51 4.31
N TYR A 15 17.44 3.52 3.46
CA TYR A 15 16.50 4.64 3.29
C TYR A 15 15.26 4.30 2.45
N VAL A 16 15.43 3.55 1.36
CA VAL A 16 14.38 3.27 0.37
C VAL A 16 13.48 2.11 0.82
N SER A 17 14.07 1.03 1.35
CA SER A 17 13.33 -0.18 1.73
C SER A 17 13.29 -0.44 3.24
N GLY A 18 14.16 0.17 4.05
CA GLY A 18 14.36 -0.19 5.45
C GLY A 18 13.56 0.60 6.49
N GLU A 19 12.54 1.35 6.09
CA GLU A 19 11.74 2.29 6.92
C GLU A 19 12.53 3.40 7.66
N GLN A 20 13.87 3.33 7.68
CA GLN A 20 14.73 4.27 8.40
C GLN A 20 14.72 5.66 7.77
N THR A 21 14.83 6.71 8.59
CA THR A 21 15.08 8.07 8.09
C THR A 21 16.48 8.15 7.46
N LEU A 22 16.73 9.19 6.64
CA LEU A 22 18.04 9.38 6.02
C LEU A 22 19.12 9.60 7.10
N GLU A 23 18.73 10.26 8.19
CA GLU A 23 19.54 10.52 9.37
C GLU A 23 19.95 9.23 10.08
N THR A 24 19.00 8.32 10.34
CA THR A 24 19.30 7.03 10.98
C THR A 24 20.10 6.12 10.06
N ALA A 25 19.77 6.09 8.76
CA ALA A 25 20.53 5.32 7.77
C ALA A 25 21.98 5.81 7.64
N ALA A 26 22.22 7.13 7.73
CA ALA A 26 23.57 7.71 7.73
C ALA A 26 24.37 7.28 8.96
N LEU A 27 23.74 7.25 10.14
CA LEU A 27 24.35 6.76 11.38
C LEU A 27 24.73 5.28 11.27
N MET A 28 23.84 4.44 10.73
CA MET A 28 24.09 3.00 10.52
C MET A 28 25.14 2.68 9.45
N CYS A 29 25.42 3.65 8.58
CA CYS A 29 26.48 3.59 7.59
C CYS A 29 27.77 4.30 8.05
N GLU A 30 27.78 4.83 9.28
CA GLU A 30 28.92 5.56 9.87
C GLU A 30 29.39 6.74 9.01
N ILE A 31 28.46 7.44 8.36
CA ILE A 31 28.75 8.61 7.52
C ILE A 31 28.08 9.89 8.04
N PRO A 32 28.65 11.07 7.76
CA PRO A 32 27.98 12.34 8.04
C PRO A 32 26.65 12.48 7.29
N GLN A 33 25.64 13.06 7.94
CA GLN A 33 24.33 13.33 7.32
C GLN A 33 24.44 14.22 6.07
N ALA A 34 25.39 15.15 6.06
CA ALA A 34 25.68 16.00 4.90
C ALA A 34 26.06 15.16 3.66
N THR A 35 26.86 14.10 3.85
CA THR A 35 27.26 13.16 2.80
C THR A 35 26.05 12.38 2.28
N ALA A 36 25.20 11.88 3.18
CA ALA A 36 23.97 11.17 2.80
C ALA A 36 23.02 12.06 1.96
N ARG A 37 22.84 13.32 2.35
CA ARG A 37 22.03 14.30 1.60
C ARG A 37 22.64 14.64 0.24
N ALA A 38 23.97 14.80 0.17
CA ALA A 38 24.67 15.05 -1.07
C ALA A 38 24.53 13.89 -2.06
N TRP A 39 24.68 12.65 -1.61
CA TRP A 39 24.51 11.46 -2.45
C TRP A 39 23.09 11.29 -2.96
N LYS A 40 22.09 11.47 -2.09
CA LYS A 40 20.68 11.44 -2.48
C LYS A 40 20.37 12.50 -3.54
N ARG A 41 20.92 13.71 -3.42
CA ARG A 41 20.78 14.78 -4.42
C ARG A 41 21.46 14.42 -5.75
N ALA A 42 22.70 13.93 -5.68
CA ALA A 42 23.47 13.55 -6.87
C ALA A 42 22.83 12.38 -7.63
N ASP A 43 22.20 11.43 -6.94
CA ASP A 43 21.46 10.34 -7.60
C ASP A 43 20.14 10.83 -8.20
N LYS A 44 19.45 11.76 -7.52
CA LYS A 44 18.26 12.41 -8.08
C LYS A 44 18.55 13.15 -9.37
N GLU A 45 19.68 13.86 -9.46
CA GLU A 45 20.13 14.56 -10.68
C GLU A 45 20.43 13.58 -11.84
N LYS A 46 20.78 12.32 -11.52
CA LYS A 46 20.97 11.23 -12.48
C LYS A 46 19.68 10.46 -12.79
N GLY A 47 18.55 10.88 -12.22
CA GLY A 47 17.24 10.26 -12.41
C GLY A 47 16.87 9.17 -11.41
N ASP A 48 17.74 8.84 -10.45
CA ASP A 48 17.45 7.90 -9.36
C ASP A 48 16.89 8.64 -8.13
N ASP A 49 15.58 8.89 -8.14
CA ASP A 49 14.88 9.60 -7.05
C ASP A 49 14.51 8.64 -5.91
N TRP A 50 15.33 8.65 -4.85
CA TRP A 50 15.14 7.79 -3.69
C TRP A 50 13.82 8.06 -2.95
N ASP A 51 13.27 9.27 -3.01
CA ASP A 51 11.99 9.60 -2.36
C ASP A 51 10.82 8.96 -3.12
N LYS A 52 10.86 9.01 -4.46
CA LYS A 52 9.87 8.32 -5.29
C LYS A 52 9.96 6.81 -5.10
N MET A 53 11.17 6.26 -5.05
CA MET A 53 11.39 4.84 -4.82
C MET A 53 10.89 4.43 -3.43
N ARG A 54 11.20 5.20 -2.39
CA ARG A 54 10.69 4.96 -1.03
C ARG A 54 9.17 5.01 -0.99
N ALA A 55 8.55 6.02 -1.60
CA ALA A 55 7.09 6.12 -1.67
C ALA A 55 6.48 4.90 -2.37
N ALA A 56 7.07 4.42 -3.47
CA ALA A 56 6.65 3.20 -4.15
C ALA A 56 6.84 1.95 -3.28
N TYR A 57 7.95 1.83 -2.52
CA TYR A 57 8.18 0.73 -1.58
C TYR A 57 7.21 0.76 -0.39
N THR A 58 6.91 1.94 0.16
CA THR A 58 5.90 2.10 1.23
C THR A 58 4.50 1.78 0.72
N LEU A 59 4.19 2.16 -0.52
CA LEU A 59 2.93 1.81 -1.18
C LEU A 59 2.85 0.30 -1.47
N ALA A 60 3.96 -0.33 -1.83
CA ALA A 60 4.05 -1.77 -2.07
C ALA A 60 4.04 -2.61 -0.78
N GLY A 61 4.67 -2.12 0.30
CA GLY A 61 5.03 -2.86 1.51
C GLY A 61 3.96 -3.01 2.60
N GLY A 62 2.69 -2.71 2.32
CA GLY A 62 1.55 -3.14 3.14
C GLY A 62 1.37 -2.49 4.52
N GLY A 63 2.40 -1.90 5.15
CA GLY A 63 2.31 -1.45 6.57
C GLY A 63 1.18 -0.46 6.90
N ILE A 64 0.95 0.55 6.05
CA ILE A 64 -0.17 1.50 6.23
C ILE A 64 -1.50 0.85 5.82
N GLU A 65 -1.48 -0.02 4.82
CA GLU A 65 -2.64 -0.71 4.27
C GLU A 65 -3.19 -1.74 5.28
N ASP A 66 -2.31 -2.51 5.92
CA ASP A 66 -2.61 -3.48 6.97
C ASP A 66 -3.11 -2.80 8.24
N LEU A 67 -2.49 -1.67 8.61
CA LEU A 67 -3.00 -0.84 9.71
C LEU A 67 -4.40 -0.29 9.40
N SER A 68 -4.62 0.20 8.17
CA SER A 68 -5.93 0.68 7.72
C SER A 68 -6.98 -0.44 7.73
N ARG A 69 -6.64 -1.64 7.24
CA ARG A 69 -7.49 -2.84 7.32
C ARG A 69 -7.82 -3.21 8.75
N ALA A 70 -6.83 -3.25 9.63
CA ALA A 70 -7.04 -3.57 11.04
C ALA A 70 -7.93 -2.54 11.75
N MET A 71 -7.73 -1.25 11.46
CA MET A 71 -8.59 -0.17 11.98
C MET A 71 -10.02 -0.28 11.46
N LEU A 72 -10.21 -0.56 10.16
CA LEU A 72 -11.54 -0.72 9.56
C LEU A 72 -12.29 -1.93 10.14
N ALA A 73 -11.59 -3.06 10.32
CA ALA A 73 -12.15 -4.25 10.95
C ALA A 73 -12.57 -3.97 12.41
N GLY A 74 -11.71 -3.30 13.19
CA GLY A 74 -12.04 -2.89 14.55
C GLY A 74 -13.24 -1.94 14.62
N PHE A 75 -13.31 -0.99 13.68
CA PHE A 75 -14.45 -0.09 13.55
C PHE A 75 -15.75 -0.83 13.21
N MET A 76 -15.74 -1.79 12.28
CA MET A 76 -16.93 -2.58 11.92
C MET A 76 -17.47 -3.40 13.09
N VAL A 77 -16.57 -3.97 13.91
CA VAL A 77 -16.95 -4.69 15.14
C VAL A 77 -17.66 -3.74 16.12
N GLN A 78 -17.10 -2.56 16.37
CA GLN A 78 -17.73 -1.58 17.25
C GLN A 78 -19.05 -1.05 16.67
N TYR A 79 -19.10 -0.76 15.38
CA TYR A 79 -20.32 -0.34 14.69
C TYR A 79 -21.45 -1.34 14.90
N ASN A 80 -21.19 -2.63 14.68
CA ASN A 80 -22.22 -3.67 14.83
C ASN A 80 -22.66 -3.82 16.30
N SER A 81 -21.72 -3.76 17.24
CA SER A 81 -22.04 -3.81 18.68
C SER A 81 -22.92 -2.62 19.10
N THR A 82 -22.56 -1.41 18.71
CA THR A 82 -23.33 -0.20 19.05
C THR A 82 -24.67 -0.16 18.33
N MET A 83 -24.74 -0.57 17.07
CA MET A 83 -26.00 -0.67 16.32
C MET A 83 -26.97 -1.65 16.99
N THR A 84 -26.46 -2.82 17.40
CA THR A 84 -27.25 -3.83 18.11
C THR A 84 -27.81 -3.27 19.42
N MET A 85 -26.98 -2.58 20.21
CA MET A 85 -27.43 -1.91 21.43
C MET A 85 -28.50 -0.85 21.14
N LEU A 86 -28.32 -0.01 20.11
CA LEU A 86 -29.31 1.03 19.78
C LEU A 86 -30.63 0.48 19.22
N GLN A 87 -30.60 -0.70 18.60
CA GLN A 87 -31.78 -1.40 18.10
C GLN A 87 -32.55 -2.13 19.20
N ASP A 88 -31.87 -2.51 20.28
CA ASP A 88 -32.50 -3.13 21.42
C ASP A 88 -33.47 -2.14 22.11
N SER A 89 -34.76 -2.45 22.07
CA SER A 89 -35.77 -1.64 22.76
C SER A 89 -35.71 -1.76 24.28
N SER A 90 -34.89 -2.66 24.82
CA SER A 90 -34.70 -2.87 26.26
C SER A 90 -33.50 -2.13 26.86
N THR A 91 -32.61 -1.56 26.04
CA THR A 91 -31.44 -0.81 26.52
C THR A 91 -31.81 0.65 26.82
N GLU A 92 -31.98 0.95 28.12
CA GLU A 92 -32.33 2.25 28.70
C GLU A 92 -33.57 2.95 28.10
N ASP A 93 -34.19 3.85 28.88
CA ASP A 93 -35.34 4.68 28.46
C ASP A 93 -34.89 5.76 27.44
N LEU A 94 -34.19 5.36 26.38
CA LEU A 94 -33.70 6.24 25.35
C LEU A 94 -34.88 6.75 24.51
N PRO A 95 -35.18 8.06 24.51
CA PRO A 95 -36.28 8.60 23.72
C PRO A 95 -36.10 8.29 22.22
N PRO A 96 -37.19 8.03 21.47
CA PRO A 96 -37.10 7.73 20.04
C PRO A 96 -36.32 8.77 19.21
N SER A 97 -36.42 10.05 19.59
CA SER A 97 -35.69 11.15 18.96
C SER A 97 -34.17 11.05 19.18
N ASP A 98 -33.73 10.61 20.36
CA ASP A 98 -32.31 10.52 20.68
C ASP A 98 -31.72 9.24 20.09
N ARG A 99 -32.51 8.17 20.04
CA ARG A 99 -32.17 6.96 19.28
C ARG A 99 -31.93 7.27 17.80
N ALA A 100 -32.83 8.02 17.15
CA ALA A 100 -32.67 8.41 15.76
C ALA A 100 -31.39 9.24 15.52
N LYS A 101 -31.05 10.17 16.44
CA LYS A 101 -29.81 10.95 16.36
C LYS A 101 -28.55 10.08 16.48
N LEU A 102 -28.53 9.13 17.43
CA LEU A 102 -27.38 8.24 17.62
C LEU A 102 -27.17 7.33 16.41
N LEU A 103 -28.26 6.79 15.84
CA LEU A 103 -28.21 5.98 14.60
C LEU A 103 -27.70 6.79 13.40
N ALA A 104 -28.16 8.03 13.24
CA ALA A 104 -27.67 8.92 12.20
C ALA A 104 -26.17 9.23 12.37
N SER A 105 -25.74 9.51 13.60
CA SER A 105 -24.32 9.77 13.90
C SER A 105 -23.44 8.55 13.65
N LEU A 106 -23.93 7.34 13.95
CA LEU A 106 -23.21 6.10 13.71
C LEU A 106 -23.05 5.85 12.20
N THR A 107 -24.09 6.15 11.42
CA THR A 107 -24.09 6.04 9.94
C THR A 107 -23.17 7.06 9.27
N ASP A 108 -23.15 8.30 9.77
CA ASP A 108 -22.21 9.33 9.32
C ASP A 108 -20.75 8.93 9.63
N ALA A 109 -20.49 8.42 10.84
CA ALA A 109 -19.18 7.89 11.22
C ALA A 109 -18.74 6.71 10.33
N PHE A 110 -19.66 5.81 9.98
CA PHE A 110 -19.39 4.72 9.03
C PHE A 110 -19.02 5.25 7.66
N THR A 111 -19.80 6.18 7.11
CA THR A 111 -19.56 6.77 5.78
C THR A 111 -18.21 7.50 5.72
N LYS A 112 -17.86 8.25 6.76
CA LYS A 112 -16.56 8.93 6.89
C LYS A 112 -15.40 7.93 7.01
N THR A 113 -15.58 6.87 7.79
CA THR A 113 -14.54 5.85 7.98
C THR A 113 -14.30 5.05 6.69
N VAL A 114 -15.35 4.66 5.98
CA VAL A 114 -15.26 3.96 4.69
C VAL A 114 -14.65 4.85 3.62
N SER A 115 -15.07 6.13 3.51
CA SER A 115 -14.49 7.06 2.53
C SER A 115 -13.03 7.44 2.84
N ALA A 116 -12.66 7.56 4.12
CA ALA A 116 -11.27 7.76 4.53
C ALA A 116 -10.42 6.52 4.25
N ASN A 117 -10.95 5.31 4.49
CA ASN A 117 -10.26 4.06 4.17
C ASN A 117 -10.16 3.82 2.66
N ALA A 118 -11.18 4.15 1.87
CA ALA A 118 -11.13 4.04 0.40
C ALA A 118 -10.03 4.90 -0.23
N ARG A 119 -9.59 5.98 0.44
CA ARG A 119 -8.44 6.79 0.02
C ARG A 119 -7.08 6.20 0.42
N VAL A 120 -7.04 5.26 1.36
CA VAL A 120 -5.82 4.68 1.96
C VAL A 120 -5.61 3.23 1.52
N MET A 121 -6.69 2.50 1.23
CA MET A 121 -6.65 1.23 0.53
C MET A 121 -6.44 1.53 -0.96
N PRO A 122 -5.41 0.98 -1.60
CA PRO A 122 -5.35 0.95 -3.06
C PRO A 122 -6.64 0.26 -3.52
N GLU A 123 -7.45 0.96 -4.29
CA GLU A 123 -8.46 0.28 -5.11
C GLU A 123 -7.75 -0.81 -5.91
N THR A 124 -8.41 -1.97 -5.98
CA THR A 124 -7.92 -3.27 -6.47
C THR A 124 -6.77 -3.90 -5.67
N SER A 125 -7.01 -5.16 -5.26
CA SER A 125 -5.94 -6.09 -4.87
C SER A 125 -4.83 -5.97 -5.91
N LYS A 126 -3.59 -5.70 -5.48
CA LYS A 126 -2.44 -5.57 -6.41
C LYS A 126 -2.33 -6.80 -7.32
N LEU A 127 -2.76 -7.97 -6.84
CA LEU A 127 -2.93 -9.17 -7.64
C LEU A 127 -3.98 -8.99 -8.75
N ALA A 128 -5.17 -8.48 -8.42
CA ALA A 128 -6.22 -8.21 -9.41
C ALA A 128 -5.76 -7.22 -10.49
N THR A 129 -5.10 -6.13 -10.12
CA THR A 129 -4.52 -5.18 -11.08
C THR A 129 -3.40 -5.82 -11.93
N ALA A 130 -2.57 -6.67 -11.33
CA ALA A 130 -1.51 -7.37 -12.06
C ALA A 130 -2.08 -8.40 -13.05
N LEU A 131 -3.14 -9.11 -12.67
CA LEU A 131 -3.86 -10.04 -13.55
C LEU A 131 -4.57 -9.29 -14.69
N GLU A 132 -5.21 -8.16 -14.41
CA GLU A 132 -5.86 -7.31 -15.42
C GLU A 132 -4.83 -6.78 -16.45
N LEU A 133 -3.63 -6.40 -15.99
CA LEU A 133 -2.54 -6.00 -16.89
C LEU A 133 -2.06 -7.16 -17.78
N ILE A 134 -2.01 -8.39 -17.25
CA ILE A 134 -1.66 -9.59 -18.02
C ILE A 134 -2.69 -9.84 -19.12
N GLU A 135 -3.98 -9.77 -18.79
CA GLU A 135 -5.08 -9.92 -19.75
C GLU A 135 -5.05 -8.83 -20.83
N PHE A 136 -4.80 -7.58 -20.43
CA PHE A 136 -4.64 -6.47 -21.36
C PHE A 136 -3.47 -6.67 -22.33
N LEU A 137 -2.32 -7.16 -21.83
CA LEU A 137 -1.18 -7.48 -22.66
C LEU A 137 -1.47 -8.64 -23.62
N MET A 138 -2.19 -9.67 -23.17
CA MET A 138 -2.63 -10.77 -24.02
C MET A 138 -3.47 -10.27 -25.20
N ALA A 139 -4.47 -9.42 -24.92
CA ALA A 139 -5.32 -8.83 -25.95
C ALA A 139 -4.50 -7.98 -26.95
N PHE A 140 -3.56 -7.18 -26.45
CA PHE A 140 -2.65 -6.40 -27.31
C PHE A 140 -1.80 -7.28 -28.23
N VAL A 141 -1.21 -8.36 -27.70
CA VAL A 141 -0.39 -9.30 -28.48
C VAL A 141 -1.24 -10.01 -29.52
N GLN A 142 -2.44 -10.45 -29.16
CA GLN A 142 -3.36 -11.10 -30.09
C GLN A 142 -3.74 -10.17 -31.26
N GLU A 143 -3.98 -8.89 -30.99
CA GLU A 143 -4.41 -7.92 -32.01
C GLU A 143 -3.24 -7.40 -32.87
N LYS A 144 -2.13 -7.01 -32.25
CA LYS A 144 -1.01 -6.33 -32.93
C LYS A 144 0.12 -7.25 -33.35
N HIS A 145 0.27 -8.39 -32.67
CA HIS A 145 1.42 -9.28 -32.80
C HIS A 145 1.03 -10.78 -32.76
N PRO A 146 0.06 -11.24 -33.57
CA PRO A 146 -0.51 -12.58 -33.45
C PRO A 146 0.52 -13.72 -33.61
N LYS A 147 1.60 -13.47 -34.37
CA LYS A 147 2.74 -14.38 -34.52
C LYS A 147 3.51 -14.67 -33.22
N HIS A 148 3.38 -13.82 -32.20
CA HIS A 148 4.02 -13.97 -30.90
C HIS A 148 3.11 -14.59 -29.85
N LEU A 149 1.81 -14.76 -30.15
CA LEU A 149 0.84 -15.32 -29.20
C LEU A 149 1.23 -16.72 -28.67
N PRO A 150 1.73 -17.67 -29.49
CA PRO A 150 2.11 -18.99 -28.98
C PRO A 150 3.24 -18.92 -27.94
N ALA A 151 4.30 -18.13 -28.23
CA ALA A 151 5.41 -17.93 -27.30
C ALA A 151 5.00 -17.12 -26.07
N PHE A 152 4.05 -16.20 -26.20
CA PHE A 152 3.52 -15.41 -25.09
C PHE A 152 2.73 -16.28 -24.11
N VAL A 153 1.90 -17.21 -24.60
CA VAL A 153 1.15 -18.15 -23.74
C VAL A 153 2.09 -19.09 -22.98
N GLU A 154 3.15 -19.58 -23.64
CA GLU A 154 4.14 -20.47 -23.02
C GLU A 154 4.85 -19.85 -21.81
N VAL A 155 5.13 -18.54 -21.85
CA VAL A 155 5.74 -17.82 -20.72
C VAL A 155 4.73 -17.31 -19.70
N LEU A 156 3.44 -17.20 -20.08
CA LEU A 156 2.40 -16.63 -19.23
C LEU A 156 2.11 -17.51 -18.01
N GLU A 157 2.08 -18.82 -18.21
CA GLU A 157 1.76 -19.79 -17.16
C GLU A 157 2.82 -19.80 -16.02
N PRO A 158 4.13 -19.90 -16.28
CA PRO A 158 5.14 -19.76 -15.24
C PRO A 158 5.23 -18.32 -14.70
N PHE A 159 4.96 -17.29 -15.51
CA PHE A 159 4.97 -15.91 -15.05
C PHE A 159 3.80 -15.58 -14.12
N GLY A 160 2.63 -16.17 -14.35
CA GLY A 160 1.46 -16.05 -13.48
C GLY A 160 1.74 -16.50 -12.05
N ALA A 161 2.48 -17.61 -11.89
CA ALA A 161 2.93 -18.08 -10.58
C ALA A 161 3.90 -17.11 -9.89
N GLU A 162 4.78 -16.44 -10.64
CA GLU A 162 5.66 -15.40 -10.10
C GLU A 162 4.89 -14.11 -9.74
N VAL A 163 3.81 -13.81 -10.46
CA VAL A 163 2.90 -12.69 -10.16
C VAL A 163 2.10 -12.97 -8.89
N GLU A 164 1.53 -14.17 -8.74
CA GLU A 164 0.84 -14.59 -7.51
C GLU A 164 1.77 -14.57 -6.30
N LYS A 165 3.01 -15.07 -6.44
CA LYS A 165 4.03 -15.02 -5.39
C LYS A 165 4.45 -13.59 -5.01
N LYS A 166 4.36 -12.64 -5.94
CA LYS A 166 4.81 -11.26 -5.75
C LYS A 166 3.71 -10.31 -5.27
N PHE A 167 2.45 -10.56 -5.66
CA PHE A 167 1.33 -9.65 -5.45
C PHE A 167 0.11 -10.27 -4.77
N GLY A 168 0.06 -11.60 -4.67
CA GLY A 168 -0.96 -12.34 -3.92
C GLY A 168 -0.69 -12.40 -2.42
#